data_AF-A0A0K3B290-F1
#
_entry.id   AF-A0A0K3B290-F1
#
_cell.length_a   1.000
_cell.length_b   1.000
_cell.length_c   1.000
_cell.angle_alpha   90.00
_cell.angle_beta   90.00
_cell.angle_gamma   90.00
#
_symmetry.space_group_name_H-M   'P 1'
#
loop_
_entity.id
_entity.type
_entity.pdbx_description
1 polymer ?
#
loop_
_entity_poly.entity_id
_entity_poly.type
_entity_poly.pdbx_seq_one_letter_code
_entity_poly.pdbx_strand_id
1 'polypeptide(L)'
;MEELTPFHKALAADRDRYNARFRLARHRSKTLDANAFLKHLAEFVSPIVNAAGGDPIEVTDALMDLSFATNGRMPWLVHRVLLDQARFVAMAAQRVSVALANAVHHLESEPDASAVDWVTKMRYLGERLETVESLLDLGAVAAWVCGLAHLRDAALDVADRLDPLVLRALTVGSDADELRSHPWGSRNARGLRTVRRVGRFRGFGGTFTRPPTVFLSQGRLHATDGEQTWRVHADRFGGALRRAPNARPQHQQPTLTLSDNGVVTSNGKSVTLPELAGASSWASWSNTLAVTTPWTHSIIFVADA
;
A
#
# COMPACT_ATOMS: atom_id res chain seq x y z
N MET A 1 44.19 13.09 13.06
CA MET A 1 42.91 12.84 13.74
C MET A 1 41.91 12.52 12.66
N GLU A 2 41.31 11.33 12.71
CA GLU A 2 40.24 10.95 11.80
C GLU A 2 39.01 11.80 12.12
N GLU A 3 38.42 12.45 11.12
CA GLU A 3 37.30 13.37 11.34
C GLU A 3 36.05 12.56 11.73
N LEU A 4 35.42 12.91 12.85
CA LEU A 4 34.20 12.22 13.30
C LEU A 4 33.09 12.40 12.27
N THR A 5 32.45 11.29 11.89
CA THR A 5 31.27 11.33 11.01
C THR A 5 30.10 12.07 11.70
N PRO A 6 29.11 12.58 10.94
CA PRO A 6 27.93 13.23 11.52
C PRO A 6 27.25 12.40 12.62
N PHE A 7 27.11 11.09 12.41
CA PHE A 7 26.55 10.18 13.41
C PHE A 7 27.38 10.12 14.70
N HIS A 8 28.70 10.01 14.59
CA HIS A 8 29.58 9.99 15.76
C HIS A 8 29.55 11.33 16.51
N LYS A 9 29.46 12.46 15.80
CA LYS A 9 29.30 13.79 16.41
C LYS A 9 27.99 13.87 17.22
N ALA A 10 26.87 13.39 16.67
CA ALA A 10 25.59 13.35 17.37
C ALA A 10 25.63 12.45 18.62
N LEU A 11 26.19 11.24 18.51
CA LEU A 11 26.33 10.34 19.66
C LEU A 11 27.24 10.90 20.76
N ALA A 12 28.32 11.59 20.38
CA ALA A 12 29.22 12.20 21.36
C ALA A 12 28.57 13.38 22.09
N ALA A 13 27.80 14.20 21.40
CA ALA A 13 27.09 15.35 21.98
C ALA A 13 26.03 14.94 23.01
N ASP A 14 25.30 13.84 22.76
CA ASP A 14 24.14 13.43 23.57
C ASP A 14 24.26 12.02 24.17
N ARG A 15 25.49 11.58 24.47
CA ARG A 15 25.81 10.22 24.93
C ARG A 15 24.94 9.75 26.09
N ASP A 16 24.81 10.56 27.14
CA ASP A 16 24.08 10.19 28.36
C ASP A 16 22.58 10.04 28.10
N ARG A 17 22.03 10.88 27.23
CA ARG A 17 20.63 10.82 26.80
C ARG A 17 20.33 9.53 26.04
N TYR A 18 21.17 9.15 25.07
CA TYR A 18 20.99 7.90 24.33
C TYR A 18 21.14 6.67 25.23
N ASN A 19 22.10 6.67 26.16
CA ASN A 19 22.26 5.60 27.14
C ASN A 19 21.05 5.48 28.08
N ALA A 20 20.47 6.61 28.51
CA ALA A 20 19.25 6.61 29.31
C ALA A 20 18.05 6.04 28.53
N ARG A 21 17.85 6.47 27.28
CA ARG A 21 16.79 5.94 26.39
C ARG A 21 16.95 4.45 26.13
N PHE A 22 18.16 3.97 25.87
CA PHE A 22 18.42 2.54 25.70
C PHE A 22 18.08 1.73 26.95
N ARG A 23 18.49 2.18 28.14
CA ARG A 23 18.13 1.52 29.41
C ARG A 23 16.61 1.42 29.58
N LEU A 24 15.89 2.52 29.32
CA LEU A 24 14.43 2.53 29.36
C LEU A 24 13.80 1.56 28.36
N ALA A 25 14.29 1.53 27.12
CA ALA A 25 13.82 0.59 26.09
C ALA A 25 14.07 -0.87 26.49
N ARG A 26 15.25 -1.18 27.04
CA ARG A 26 15.59 -2.52 27.54
C ARG A 26 14.73 -2.97 28.72
N HIS A 27 14.31 -2.05 29.59
CA HIS A 27 13.35 -2.37 30.65
C HIS A 27 11.99 -2.80 30.08
N ARG A 28 11.56 -2.24 28.94
CA ARG A 28 10.31 -2.59 28.25
C ARG A 28 10.44 -3.85 27.39
N SER A 29 11.64 -4.11 26.86
CA SER A 29 11.93 -5.23 25.97
C SER A 29 13.19 -5.97 26.42
N LYS A 30 12.99 -7.06 27.17
CA LYS A 30 14.09 -7.87 27.75
C LYS A 30 14.98 -8.53 26.68
N THR A 31 14.52 -8.61 25.44
CA THR A 31 15.25 -9.20 24.31
C THR A 31 16.21 -8.22 23.63
N LEU A 32 16.22 -6.95 24.05
CA LEU A 32 17.13 -5.94 23.51
C LEU A 32 18.55 -6.11 24.08
N ASP A 33 19.43 -6.71 23.28
CA ASP A 33 20.85 -6.87 23.59
C ASP A 33 21.66 -5.62 23.22
N ALA A 34 22.60 -5.23 24.08
CA ALA A 34 23.38 -4.01 23.90
C ALA A 34 24.35 -4.09 22.71
N ASN A 35 25.04 -5.22 22.53
CA ASN A 35 26.00 -5.39 21.45
C ASN A 35 25.31 -5.51 20.10
N ALA A 36 24.21 -6.26 20.03
CA ALA A 36 23.36 -6.34 18.85
C ALA A 36 22.79 -4.97 18.49
N PHE A 37 22.36 -4.17 19.46
CA PHE A 37 21.86 -2.83 19.21
C PHE A 37 22.94 -1.88 18.71
N LEU A 38 24.15 -1.91 19.28
CA LEU A 38 25.28 -1.12 18.76
C LEU A 38 25.63 -1.51 17.32
N LYS A 39 25.65 -2.80 17.00
CA LYS A 39 25.84 -3.29 15.63
C LYS A 39 24.74 -2.78 14.69
N HIS A 40 23.49 -2.86 15.11
CA HIS A 40 22.35 -2.30 14.40
C HIS A 40 22.51 -0.79 14.14
N LEU A 41 22.92 -0.01 15.14
CA LEU A 41 23.18 1.42 14.95
C LEU A 41 24.28 1.69 13.93
N ALA A 42 25.37 0.91 13.96
CA ALA A 42 26.46 1.05 13.02
C ALA A 42 26.08 0.68 11.59
N GLU A 43 25.30 -0.39 11.41
CA GLU A 43 24.94 -0.93 10.09
C GLU A 43 23.73 -0.22 9.47
N PHE A 44 22.74 0.18 10.27
CA PHE A 44 21.45 0.68 9.78
C PHE A 44 21.25 2.18 9.98
N VAL A 45 21.69 2.74 11.11
CA VAL A 45 21.44 4.15 11.44
C VAL A 45 22.55 5.06 10.94
N SER A 46 23.80 4.70 11.20
CA SER A 46 24.98 5.50 10.81
C SER A 46 24.99 5.87 9.32
N PRO A 47 24.74 4.96 8.37
CA PRO A 47 24.78 5.30 6.95
C PRO A 47 23.74 6.36 6.57
N ILE A 48 22.54 6.30 7.16
CA ILE A 48 21.46 7.25 6.89
C ILE A 48 21.82 8.63 7.44
N VAL A 49 22.24 8.71 8.72
CA VAL A 49 22.64 9.98 9.35
C VAL A 49 23.79 10.65 8.60
N ASN A 50 24.77 9.85 8.16
CA ASN A 50 25.93 10.39 7.43
C ASN A 50 25.55 10.87 6.01
N ALA A 51 24.53 10.27 5.39
CA ALA A 51 24.07 10.65 4.04
C ALA A 51 23.01 11.77 4.03
N ALA A 52 22.30 11.98 5.14
CA ALA A 52 21.12 12.86 5.18
C ALA A 52 21.47 14.35 4.97
N GLY A 53 22.62 14.79 5.45
CA GLY A 53 22.90 16.22 5.63
C GLY A 53 22.06 16.82 6.78
N GLY A 54 22.03 18.15 6.89
CA GLY A 54 21.25 18.85 7.93
C GLY A 54 21.80 18.67 9.35
N ASP A 55 20.91 18.71 10.35
CA ASP A 55 21.26 18.49 11.75
C ASP A 55 21.36 16.98 12.07
N PRO A 56 22.56 16.46 12.35
CA PRO A 56 22.73 15.04 12.63
C PRO A 56 22.10 14.59 13.96
N ILE A 57 21.86 15.51 14.92
CA ILE A 57 21.22 15.16 16.20
C ILE A 57 19.74 14.83 15.97
N GLU A 58 19.03 15.67 15.22
CA GLU A 58 17.61 15.47 14.91
C GLU A 58 17.38 14.15 14.13
N VAL A 59 18.20 13.90 13.10
CA VAL A 59 18.14 12.66 12.31
C VAL A 59 18.47 11.43 13.18
N THR A 60 19.49 11.53 14.04
CA THR A 60 19.83 10.46 14.97
C THR A 60 18.69 10.17 15.94
N ASP A 61 18.05 11.20 16.49
CA ASP A 61 16.93 11.05 17.43
C ASP A 61 15.75 10.29 16.82
N ALA A 62 15.35 10.68 15.60
CA ALA A 62 14.26 10.03 14.88
C ALA A 62 14.57 8.56 14.54
N LEU A 63 15.79 8.27 14.08
CA LEU A 63 16.20 6.90 13.74
C LEU A 63 16.43 6.04 14.98
N MET A 64 16.81 6.62 16.12
CA MET A 64 16.84 5.95 17.41
C MET A 64 15.44 5.55 17.87
N ASP A 65 14.45 6.45 17.75
CA ASP A 65 13.06 6.11 18.06
C ASP A 65 12.52 4.99 17.18
N LEU A 66 12.79 5.05 15.87
CA LEU A 66 12.42 3.97 14.95
C LEU A 66 13.13 2.66 15.29
N SER A 67 14.40 2.73 15.69
CA SER A 67 15.16 1.55 16.13
C SER A 67 14.57 0.95 17.41
N PHE A 68 14.09 1.76 18.36
CA PHE A 68 13.41 1.25 19.55
C PHE A 68 12.04 0.65 19.21
N ALA A 69 11.27 1.28 18.33
CA ALA A 69 9.97 0.77 17.88
C ALA A 69 10.10 -0.60 17.18
N THR A 70 11.25 -0.85 16.54
CA THR A 70 11.58 -2.12 15.87
C THR A 70 12.44 -3.06 16.72
N ASN A 71 12.62 -2.77 18.02
CA ASN A 71 13.47 -3.56 18.92
C ASN A 71 14.91 -3.80 18.40
N GLY A 72 15.48 -2.81 17.71
CA GLY A 72 16.81 -2.89 17.08
C GLY A 72 16.84 -3.80 15.86
N ARG A 73 15.71 -3.99 15.17
CA ARG A 73 15.58 -4.86 13.99
C ARG A 73 14.85 -4.12 12.88
N MET A 74 15.48 -3.08 12.35
CA MET A 74 14.91 -2.36 11.21
C MET A 74 14.88 -3.27 9.98
N PRO A 75 13.73 -3.44 9.31
CA PRO A 75 13.68 -4.22 8.07
C PRO A 75 14.60 -3.63 7.00
N TRP A 76 15.23 -4.50 6.20
CA TRP A 76 16.15 -4.07 5.14
C TRP A 76 15.51 -3.07 4.16
N LEU A 77 14.24 -3.27 3.78
CA LEU A 77 13.56 -2.35 2.88
C LEU A 77 13.32 -0.96 3.49
N VAL A 78 13.07 -0.89 4.81
CA VAL A 78 12.97 0.38 5.55
C VAL A 78 14.32 1.09 5.53
N HIS A 79 15.41 0.39 5.84
CA HIS A 79 16.75 0.97 5.78
C HIS A 79 17.09 1.48 4.38
N ARG A 80 16.84 0.65 3.36
CA ARG A 80 17.13 1.00 1.98
C ARG A 80 16.40 2.26 1.53
N VAL A 81 15.08 2.36 1.79
CA VAL A 81 14.34 3.55 1.39
C VAL A 81 14.75 4.79 2.19
N LEU A 82 15.06 4.66 3.49
CA LEU A 82 15.53 5.79 4.29
C LEU A 82 16.91 6.27 3.83
N LEU A 83 17.80 5.36 3.44
CA LEU A 83 19.10 5.70 2.88
C LEU A 83 18.97 6.37 1.51
N ASP A 84 18.17 5.78 0.61
CA ASP A 84 17.90 6.34 -0.73
C ASP A 84 17.23 7.72 -0.65
N GLN A 85 16.49 8.00 0.43
CA GLN A 85 15.77 9.26 0.66
C GLN A 85 16.37 10.10 1.81
N ALA A 86 17.65 9.90 2.14
CA ALA A 86 18.26 10.49 3.35
C ALA A 86 18.14 12.02 3.39
N ARG A 87 18.23 12.71 2.25
CA ARG A 87 18.02 14.17 2.18
C ARG A 87 16.67 14.62 2.73
N PHE A 88 15.61 13.85 2.48
CA PHE A 88 14.28 14.17 2.98
C PHE A 88 14.14 13.82 4.47
N VAL A 89 14.88 12.82 4.93
CA VAL A 89 15.02 12.55 6.36
C VAL A 89 15.67 13.75 7.06
N ALA A 90 16.68 14.40 6.48
CA ALA A 90 17.24 15.63 7.07
C ALA A 90 16.23 16.80 7.10
N MET A 91 15.32 16.88 6.14
CA MET A 91 14.33 17.95 6.08
C MET A 91 13.19 17.80 7.10
N ALA A 92 12.84 16.55 7.45
CA ALA A 92 11.76 16.27 8.40
C ALA A 92 11.93 14.87 9.01
N ALA A 93 12.92 14.71 9.89
CA ALA A 93 13.44 13.41 10.35
C ALA A 93 12.36 12.48 10.87
N GLN A 94 11.60 12.91 11.88
CA GLN A 94 10.57 12.06 12.47
C GLN A 94 9.45 11.74 11.49
N ARG A 95 8.94 12.75 10.77
CA ARG A 95 7.80 12.59 9.86
C ARG A 95 8.13 11.66 8.70
N VAL A 96 9.27 11.86 8.03
CA VAL A 96 9.69 11.07 6.88
C VAL A 96 10.07 9.65 7.31
N SER A 97 10.85 9.50 8.39
CA SER A 97 11.24 8.15 8.85
C SER A 97 10.03 7.28 9.21
N VAL A 98 9.06 7.84 9.95
CA VAL A 98 7.84 7.11 10.32
C VAL A 98 6.97 6.83 9.10
N ALA A 99 6.77 7.80 8.20
CA ALA A 99 5.95 7.61 7.02
C ALA A 99 6.48 6.51 6.09
N LEU A 100 7.79 6.50 5.82
CA LEU A 100 8.40 5.50 4.94
C LEU A 100 8.42 4.11 5.60
N ALA A 101 8.68 4.02 6.91
CA ALA A 101 8.61 2.76 7.65
C ALA A 101 7.19 2.17 7.65
N ASN A 102 6.17 3.00 7.86
CA ASN A 102 4.77 2.58 7.82
C ASN A 102 4.35 2.13 6.41
N ALA A 103 4.80 2.83 5.37
CA ALA A 103 4.51 2.44 3.99
C ALA A 103 5.05 1.04 3.67
N VAL A 104 6.33 0.79 4.00
CA VAL A 104 6.94 -0.55 3.84
C VAL A 104 6.18 -1.60 4.63
N HIS A 105 5.86 -1.33 5.90
CA HIS A 105 5.11 -2.27 6.74
C HIS A 105 3.75 -2.64 6.14
N HIS A 106 2.99 -1.66 5.63
CA HIS A 106 1.70 -1.90 5.00
C HIS A 106 1.81 -2.68 3.69
N LEU A 107 2.83 -2.40 2.88
CA LEU A 107 3.11 -3.14 1.64
C LEU A 107 3.51 -4.59 1.91
N GLU A 108 4.37 -4.84 2.91
CA GLU A 108 4.76 -6.20 3.29
C GLU A 108 3.60 -7.02 3.90
N SER A 109 2.60 -6.34 4.46
CA SER A 109 1.44 -6.98 5.08
C SER A 109 0.30 -7.28 4.10
N GLU A 110 0.35 -6.77 2.87
CA GLU A 110 -0.70 -6.94 1.88
C GLU A 110 -0.29 -7.97 0.79
N PRO A 111 -1.01 -9.09 0.63
CA PRO A 111 -0.58 -10.19 -0.24
C PRO A 111 -0.35 -9.83 -1.71
N ASP A 112 -1.15 -8.90 -2.25
CA ASP A 112 -1.09 -8.47 -3.65
C ASP A 112 -0.13 -7.29 -3.86
N ALA A 113 0.58 -6.85 -2.82
CA ALA A 113 1.44 -5.68 -2.87
C ALA A 113 2.94 -5.99 -2.96
N SER A 114 3.70 -5.06 -3.53
CA SER A 114 5.15 -5.19 -3.73
C SER A 114 5.91 -4.05 -3.07
N ALA A 115 6.42 -4.30 -1.87
CA ALA A 115 7.30 -3.36 -1.16
C ALA A 115 8.61 -3.10 -1.92
N VAL A 116 9.14 -4.10 -2.63
CA VAL A 116 10.37 -3.97 -3.43
C VAL A 116 10.17 -3.03 -4.62
N ASP A 117 9.07 -3.16 -5.36
CA ASP A 117 8.75 -2.26 -6.47
C ASP A 117 8.51 -0.84 -5.98
N TRP A 118 7.87 -0.71 -4.82
CA TRP A 118 7.65 0.60 -4.19
C TRP A 118 8.97 1.27 -3.84
N VAL A 119 9.89 0.59 -3.13
CA VAL A 119 11.22 1.16 -2.80
C VAL A 119 11.98 1.54 -4.08
N THR A 120 11.90 0.72 -5.13
CA THR A 120 12.54 1.01 -6.42
C THR A 120 11.98 2.28 -7.07
N LYS A 121 10.65 2.47 -7.04
CA LYS A 121 10.00 3.69 -7.54
C LYS A 121 10.36 4.91 -6.70
N MET A 122 10.36 4.78 -5.37
CA MET A 122 10.77 5.85 -4.45
C MET A 122 12.19 6.30 -4.74
N ARG A 123 13.13 5.37 -4.94
CA ARG A 123 14.51 5.70 -5.32
C ARG A 123 14.57 6.50 -6.63
N TYR A 124 14.05 5.94 -7.71
CA TYR A 124 14.21 6.53 -9.05
C TYR A 124 13.46 7.85 -9.23
N LEU A 125 12.23 7.95 -8.71
CA LEU A 125 11.40 9.14 -8.89
C LEU A 125 11.65 10.17 -7.80
N GLY A 126 12.05 9.74 -6.61
CA GLY A 126 12.38 10.63 -5.49
C GLY A 126 13.56 11.55 -5.79
N GLU A 127 14.51 11.15 -6.66
CA GLU A 127 15.66 11.97 -7.08
C GLU A 127 15.25 13.33 -7.71
N ARG A 128 14.07 13.40 -8.32
CA ARG A 128 13.59 14.60 -9.03
C ARG A 128 12.78 15.54 -8.15
N LEU A 129 12.51 15.15 -6.91
CA LEU A 129 11.66 15.90 -6.00
C LEU A 129 12.48 16.89 -5.17
N GLU A 130 11.84 17.94 -4.67
CA GLU A 130 12.51 18.99 -3.89
C GLU A 130 11.92 19.15 -2.49
N THR A 131 10.69 18.71 -2.26
CA THR A 131 9.97 18.93 -1.00
C THR A 131 9.56 17.64 -0.33
N VAL A 132 9.42 17.67 0.99
CA VAL A 132 8.90 16.53 1.77
C VAL A 132 7.48 16.17 1.34
N GLU A 133 6.66 17.18 1.05
CA GLU A 133 5.27 16.99 0.60
C GLU A 133 5.21 16.21 -0.72
N SER A 134 6.04 16.59 -1.70
CA SER A 134 6.09 15.87 -2.98
C SER A 134 6.59 14.43 -2.81
N LEU A 135 7.54 14.17 -1.90
CA LEU A 135 7.98 12.81 -1.57
C LEU A 135 6.83 11.97 -0.96
N LEU A 136 6.07 12.54 -0.03
CA LEU A 136 4.98 11.82 0.63
C LEU A 136 3.81 11.58 -0.34
N ASP A 137 3.50 12.54 -1.20
CA ASP A 137 2.50 12.36 -2.27
C ASP A 137 2.96 11.27 -3.26
N LEU A 138 4.24 11.26 -3.66
CA LEU A 138 4.84 10.19 -4.46
C LEU A 138 4.69 8.84 -3.74
N GLY A 139 5.01 8.78 -2.46
CA GLY A 139 4.91 7.58 -1.64
C GLY A 139 3.51 7.00 -1.60
N ALA A 140 2.48 7.85 -1.43
CA ALA A 140 1.08 7.44 -1.41
C ALA A 140 0.63 6.88 -2.77
N VAL A 141 0.93 7.58 -3.87
CA VAL A 141 0.56 7.12 -5.22
C VAL A 141 1.31 5.84 -5.59
N ALA A 142 2.61 5.78 -5.30
CA ALA A 142 3.41 4.58 -5.55
C ALA A 142 2.89 3.40 -4.73
N ALA A 143 2.48 3.59 -3.47
CA ALA A 143 1.99 2.49 -2.63
C ALA A 143 0.68 1.92 -3.18
N TRP A 144 -0.21 2.79 -3.68
CA TRP A 144 -1.41 2.36 -4.39
C TRP A 144 -1.07 1.58 -5.67
N VAL A 145 -0.21 2.11 -6.52
CA VAL A 145 0.26 1.46 -7.76
C VAL A 145 0.92 0.11 -7.50
N CYS A 146 1.58 -0.02 -6.34
CA CYS A 146 2.23 -1.25 -5.89
C CYS A 146 1.31 -2.19 -5.12
N GLY A 147 -0.02 -2.02 -5.19
CA GLY A 147 -1.00 -3.03 -4.77
C GLY A 147 -1.86 -2.68 -3.55
N LEU A 148 -1.63 -1.56 -2.88
CA LEU A 148 -2.51 -1.09 -1.79
C LEU A 148 -3.81 -0.47 -2.35
N ALA A 149 -4.67 -1.28 -2.97
CA ALA A 149 -5.90 -0.83 -3.65
C ALA A 149 -6.85 0.00 -2.77
N HIS A 150 -6.83 -0.22 -1.45
CA HIS A 150 -7.62 0.56 -0.50
C HIS A 150 -7.19 2.04 -0.40
N LEU A 151 -5.99 2.38 -0.86
CA LEU A 151 -5.49 3.75 -0.93
C LEU A 151 -5.92 4.50 -2.19
N ARG A 152 -6.61 3.85 -3.15
CA ARG A 152 -6.94 4.45 -4.46
C ARG A 152 -7.47 5.89 -4.36
N ASP A 153 -8.51 6.10 -3.54
CA ASP A 153 -9.17 7.41 -3.44
C ASP A 153 -8.17 8.47 -2.94
N ALA A 154 -7.50 8.19 -1.82
CA ALA A 154 -6.50 9.10 -1.25
C ALA A 154 -5.30 9.32 -2.18
N ALA A 155 -4.85 8.28 -2.89
CA ALA A 155 -3.78 8.38 -3.87
C ALA A 155 -4.18 9.27 -5.05
N LEU A 156 -5.40 9.15 -5.54
CA LEU A 156 -5.91 10.01 -6.61
C LEU A 156 -6.10 11.45 -6.16
N ASP A 157 -6.47 11.70 -4.90
CA ASP A 157 -6.58 13.07 -4.35
C ASP A 157 -5.22 13.79 -4.29
N VAL A 158 -4.12 13.05 -4.16
CA VAL A 158 -2.77 13.62 -4.15
C VAL A 158 -2.07 13.55 -5.51
N ALA A 159 -2.53 12.69 -6.42
CA ALA A 159 -1.94 12.53 -7.75
C ALA A 159 -1.93 13.82 -8.56
N ASP A 160 -2.95 14.66 -8.41
CA ASP A 160 -3.04 15.96 -9.11
C ASP A 160 -1.97 16.97 -8.67
N ARG A 161 -1.33 16.75 -7.51
CA ARG A 161 -0.23 17.59 -7.01
C ARG A 161 1.15 17.14 -7.48
N LEU A 162 1.26 15.94 -8.03
CA LEU A 162 2.51 15.44 -8.56
C LEU A 162 2.82 16.06 -9.92
N ASP A 163 4.11 16.19 -10.23
CA ASP A 163 4.55 16.50 -11.58
C ASP A 163 3.94 15.47 -12.57
N PRO A 164 3.30 15.92 -13.68
CA PRO A 164 2.63 15.02 -14.61
C PRO A 164 3.54 13.92 -15.20
N LEU A 165 4.84 14.18 -15.38
CA LEU A 165 5.79 13.18 -15.86
C LEU A 165 6.09 12.13 -14.79
N VAL A 166 6.18 12.54 -13.52
CA VAL A 166 6.31 11.60 -12.39
C VAL A 166 5.07 10.72 -12.27
N LEU A 167 3.87 11.31 -12.35
CA LEU A 167 2.62 10.56 -12.31
C LEU A 167 2.55 9.54 -13.45
N ARG A 168 2.81 9.97 -14.70
CA ARG A 168 2.79 9.08 -15.87
C ARG A 168 3.84 7.98 -15.78
N ALA A 169 5.01 8.24 -15.18
CA ALA A 169 6.03 7.23 -14.95
C ALA A 169 5.58 6.15 -13.94
N LEU A 170 4.84 6.54 -12.89
CA LEU A 170 4.26 5.60 -11.93
C LEU A 170 3.17 4.73 -12.56
N THR A 171 2.30 5.35 -13.35
CA THR A 171 1.02 4.78 -13.79
C THR A 171 1.08 4.22 -15.22
N VAL A 172 2.28 4.05 -15.77
CA VAL A 172 2.50 3.52 -17.13
C VAL A 172 1.74 4.35 -18.18
N GLY A 173 1.78 5.67 -18.02
CA GLY A 173 1.31 6.65 -18.99
C GLY A 173 -0.07 7.22 -18.75
N SER A 174 -0.80 6.82 -17.70
CA SER A 174 -2.12 7.36 -17.38
C SER A 174 -2.04 8.61 -16.50
N ASP A 175 -2.94 9.57 -16.71
CA ASP A 175 -3.16 10.67 -15.78
C ASP A 175 -4.24 10.33 -14.74
N ALA A 176 -4.46 11.23 -13.79
CA ALA A 176 -5.38 11.01 -12.68
C ALA A 176 -6.84 10.85 -13.14
N ASP A 177 -7.27 11.60 -14.15
CA ASP A 177 -8.66 11.55 -14.64
C ASP A 177 -8.95 10.25 -15.41
N GLU A 178 -7.99 9.78 -16.23
CA GLU A 178 -8.06 8.44 -16.82
C GLU A 178 -8.18 7.37 -15.73
N LEU A 179 -7.37 7.46 -14.67
CA LEU A 179 -7.37 6.48 -13.57
C LEU A 179 -8.65 6.51 -12.73
N ARG A 180 -9.25 7.69 -12.53
CA ARG A 180 -10.53 7.88 -11.85
C ARG A 180 -11.66 7.22 -12.61
N SER A 181 -11.72 7.48 -13.92
CA SER A 181 -12.79 7.01 -14.81
C SER A 181 -12.66 5.55 -15.21
N HIS A 182 -11.43 5.03 -15.30
CA HIS A 182 -11.14 3.68 -15.78
C HIS A 182 -10.27 2.90 -14.76
N PRO A 183 -10.85 2.40 -13.65
CA PRO A 183 -10.08 1.70 -12.60
C PRO A 183 -9.36 0.44 -13.11
N TRP A 184 -9.83 -0.15 -14.20
CA TRP A 184 -9.27 -1.34 -14.83
C TRP A 184 -8.45 -1.06 -16.09
N GLY A 185 -8.45 0.20 -16.55
CA GLY A 185 -7.93 0.59 -17.85
C GLY A 185 -6.47 0.21 -18.01
N SER A 186 -6.15 -0.43 -19.13
CA SER A 186 -4.78 -0.68 -19.57
C SER A 186 -4.72 -0.36 -21.05
N ARG A 187 -3.67 0.32 -21.51
CA ARG A 187 -3.54 0.77 -22.92
C ARG A 187 -3.71 -0.36 -23.95
N ASN A 188 -3.43 -1.60 -23.54
CA ASN A 188 -3.44 -2.78 -24.40
C ASN A 188 -4.66 -3.69 -24.16
N ALA A 189 -5.52 -3.33 -23.21
CA ALA A 189 -6.73 -4.05 -22.90
C ALA A 189 -7.90 -3.46 -23.68
N ARG A 190 -8.72 -4.32 -24.29
CA ARG A 190 -10.01 -3.92 -24.88
C ARG A 190 -11.04 -4.99 -24.60
N GLY A 191 -12.25 -4.57 -24.26
CA GLY A 191 -13.42 -5.43 -24.20
C GLY A 191 -13.71 -6.00 -22.81
N LEU A 192 -14.93 -6.54 -22.69
CA LEU A 192 -15.41 -7.21 -21.49
C LEU A 192 -14.59 -8.47 -21.19
N ARG A 193 -14.04 -8.54 -19.98
CA ARG A 193 -13.24 -9.70 -19.54
C ARG A 193 -13.12 -9.75 -18.02
N THR A 194 -12.75 -10.92 -17.50
CA THR A 194 -12.29 -11.07 -16.13
C THR A 194 -10.99 -10.28 -15.92
N VAL A 195 -11.01 -9.30 -15.01
CA VAL A 195 -9.90 -8.38 -14.74
C VAL A 195 -9.18 -8.66 -13.43
N ARG A 196 -9.87 -9.24 -12.43
CA ARG A 196 -9.26 -9.60 -11.14
C ARG A 196 -10.08 -10.64 -10.39
N ARG A 197 -9.43 -11.34 -9.46
CA ARG A 197 -10.09 -12.14 -8.41
C ARG A 197 -9.59 -11.67 -7.05
N VAL A 198 -10.49 -11.47 -6.09
CA VAL A 198 -10.15 -11.03 -4.73
C VAL A 198 -10.78 -11.95 -3.69
N GLY A 199 -10.01 -12.34 -2.69
CA GLY A 199 -10.43 -13.25 -1.64
C GLY A 199 -10.08 -14.71 -1.91
N ARG A 200 -10.08 -15.49 -0.82
CA ARG A 200 -9.80 -16.93 -0.81
C ARG A 200 -10.51 -17.57 0.38
N PHE A 201 -10.63 -18.90 0.37
CA PHE A 201 -11.13 -19.67 1.50
C PHE A 201 -10.21 -19.54 2.73
N ARG A 202 -10.80 -19.28 3.90
CA ARG A 202 -10.08 -19.11 5.16
C ARG A 202 -9.27 -20.33 5.58
N GLY A 203 -9.74 -21.55 5.27
CA GLY A 203 -9.00 -22.79 5.56
C GLY A 203 -7.65 -22.89 4.83
N PHE A 204 -7.47 -22.13 3.76
CA PHE A 204 -6.17 -21.96 3.09
C PHE A 204 -5.58 -20.58 3.38
N GLY A 205 -5.83 -19.95 4.54
CA GLY A 205 -5.31 -18.62 4.87
C GLY A 205 -5.95 -17.47 4.10
N GLY A 206 -7.14 -17.66 3.54
CA GLY A 206 -7.95 -16.61 2.92
C GLY A 206 -8.89 -15.89 3.90
N THR A 207 -9.85 -15.15 3.35
CA THR A 207 -10.74 -14.27 4.11
C THR A 207 -12.06 -14.94 4.50
N PHE A 208 -12.71 -15.62 3.56
CA PHE A 208 -14.09 -16.05 3.69
C PHE A 208 -14.20 -17.49 4.19
N THR A 209 -15.13 -17.77 5.11
CA THR A 209 -15.43 -19.16 5.56
C THR A 209 -16.47 -19.86 4.70
N ARG A 210 -17.25 -19.08 3.95
CA ARG A 210 -18.26 -19.54 2.98
C ARG A 210 -18.14 -18.72 1.71
N PRO A 211 -18.65 -19.20 0.56
CA PRO A 211 -18.73 -18.38 -0.64
C PRO A 211 -19.41 -17.04 -0.34
N PRO A 212 -18.76 -15.90 -0.60
CA PRO A 212 -19.31 -14.61 -0.23
C PRO A 212 -20.49 -14.22 -1.12
N THR A 213 -21.35 -13.34 -0.63
CA THR A 213 -22.25 -12.53 -1.44
C THR A 213 -21.73 -11.10 -1.52
N VAL A 214 -22.06 -10.40 -2.61
CA VAL A 214 -21.61 -9.03 -2.86
C VAL A 214 -22.80 -8.08 -3.00
N PHE A 215 -22.62 -6.85 -2.55
CA PHE A 215 -23.64 -5.81 -2.64
C PHE A 215 -23.03 -4.41 -2.57
N LEU A 216 -23.77 -3.41 -3.05
CA LEU A 216 -23.41 -2.01 -2.92
C LEU A 216 -24.07 -1.39 -1.68
N SER A 217 -23.34 -0.53 -0.99
CA SER A 217 -23.84 0.30 0.09
C SER A 217 -23.10 1.64 0.07
N GLN A 218 -23.83 2.76 0.02
CA GLN A 218 -23.25 4.10 -0.08
C GLN A 218 -22.23 4.23 -1.23
N GLY A 219 -22.56 3.64 -2.39
CA GLY A 219 -21.69 3.65 -3.57
C GLY A 219 -20.40 2.82 -3.44
N ARG A 220 -20.25 2.00 -2.40
CA ARG A 220 -19.07 1.18 -2.14
C ARG A 220 -19.42 -0.30 -2.16
N LEU A 221 -18.55 -1.10 -2.77
CA LEU A 221 -18.70 -2.55 -2.81
C LEU A 221 -18.39 -3.16 -1.45
N HIS A 222 -19.28 -4.04 -1.01
CA HIS A 222 -19.12 -4.86 0.17
C HIS A 222 -19.29 -6.34 -0.19
N ALA A 223 -18.67 -7.19 0.61
CA ALA A 223 -18.84 -8.63 0.56
C ALA A 223 -19.14 -9.16 1.96
N THR A 224 -19.91 -10.23 2.06
CA THR A 224 -20.16 -10.93 3.32
C THR A 224 -20.20 -12.43 3.11
N ASP A 225 -19.69 -13.20 4.08
CA ASP A 225 -19.85 -14.66 4.14
C ASP A 225 -21.02 -15.09 5.04
N GLY A 226 -21.85 -14.11 5.44
CA GLY A 226 -22.96 -14.28 6.37
C GLY A 226 -22.60 -14.08 7.85
N GLU A 227 -21.30 -14.08 8.19
CA GLU A 227 -20.83 -13.84 9.57
C GLU A 227 -20.15 -12.49 9.71
N GLN A 228 -19.36 -12.10 8.71
CA GLN A 228 -18.58 -10.87 8.71
C GLN A 228 -18.82 -10.09 7.42
N THR A 229 -18.59 -8.78 7.48
CA THR A 229 -18.68 -7.89 6.32
C THR A 229 -17.32 -7.26 6.04
N TRP A 230 -16.99 -7.19 4.76
CA TRP A 230 -15.78 -6.53 4.27
C TRP A 230 -16.13 -5.46 3.27
N ARG A 231 -15.46 -4.32 3.37
CA ARG A 231 -15.35 -3.39 2.27
C ARG A 231 -14.34 -3.92 1.26
N VAL A 232 -14.76 -3.92 0.00
CA VAL A 232 -13.98 -4.48 -1.11
C VAL A 232 -13.35 -3.33 -1.88
N HIS A 233 -12.04 -3.38 -2.03
CA HIS A 233 -11.26 -2.46 -2.85
C HIS A 233 -10.60 -3.26 -3.96
N ALA A 234 -10.79 -2.86 -5.22
CA ALA A 234 -10.16 -3.54 -6.34
C ALA A 234 -10.02 -2.60 -7.53
N ASP A 235 -8.86 -2.68 -8.18
CA ASP A 235 -8.55 -1.97 -9.42
C ASP A 235 -7.44 -2.72 -10.17
N ARG A 236 -6.90 -2.12 -11.22
CA ARG A 236 -5.82 -2.74 -12.01
C ARG A 236 -4.55 -3.00 -11.18
N PHE A 237 -4.29 -2.24 -10.12
CA PHE A 237 -3.07 -2.34 -9.31
C PHE A 237 -3.17 -3.36 -8.19
N GLY A 238 -4.35 -3.56 -7.60
CA GLY A 238 -4.49 -4.54 -6.52
C GLY A 238 -5.92 -4.89 -6.14
N GLY A 239 -6.04 -5.76 -5.13
CA GLY A 239 -7.30 -6.09 -4.47
C GLY A 239 -7.10 -6.19 -2.96
N ALA A 240 -8.03 -5.64 -2.17
CA ALA A 240 -7.98 -5.70 -0.72
C ALA A 240 -9.37 -5.86 -0.11
N LEU A 241 -9.45 -6.64 0.97
CA LEU A 241 -10.65 -6.83 1.78
C LEU A 241 -10.39 -6.23 3.16
N ARG A 242 -11.09 -5.14 3.50
CA ARG A 242 -10.98 -4.50 4.81
C ARG A 242 -12.22 -4.80 5.62
N ARG A 243 -12.04 -5.27 6.86
CA ARG A 243 -13.15 -5.54 7.76
C ARG A 243 -13.97 -4.25 7.93
N ALA A 244 -15.28 -4.37 7.81
CA ALA A 244 -16.20 -3.24 7.90
C ALA A 244 -17.33 -3.56 8.89
N PRO A 245 -17.93 -2.53 9.51
CA PRO A 245 -19.21 -2.69 10.18
C PRO A 245 -20.26 -3.27 9.22
N ASN A 246 -21.31 -3.86 9.79
CA ASN A 246 -22.41 -4.39 8.99
C ASN A 246 -23.05 -3.27 8.15
N ALA A 247 -22.97 -3.43 6.83
CA ALA A 247 -23.58 -2.54 5.86
C ALA A 247 -24.87 -3.16 5.31
N ARG A 248 -25.81 -2.33 4.87
CA ARG A 248 -27.06 -2.79 4.27
C ARG A 248 -27.01 -2.66 2.75
N PRO A 249 -27.47 -3.65 1.99
CA PRO A 249 -27.63 -3.53 0.55
C PRO A 249 -28.49 -2.33 0.18
N GLN A 250 -28.05 -1.58 -0.82
CA GLN A 250 -28.83 -0.53 -1.47
C GLN A 250 -29.12 -0.95 -2.90
N HIS A 251 -30.38 -0.83 -3.30
CA HIS A 251 -30.75 -1.12 -4.67
C HIS A 251 -30.22 -0.03 -5.59
N GLN A 252 -29.53 -0.44 -6.65
CA GLN A 252 -29.06 0.42 -7.73
C GLN A 252 -29.37 -0.26 -9.05
N GLN A 253 -29.68 0.52 -10.08
CA GLN A 253 -29.84 -0.04 -11.41
C GLN A 253 -28.50 -0.56 -11.91
N PRO A 254 -28.44 -1.80 -12.41
CA PRO A 254 -27.19 -2.41 -12.85
C PRO A 254 -26.68 -1.72 -14.11
N THR A 255 -25.38 -1.39 -14.14
CA THR A 255 -24.71 -0.85 -15.33
C THR A 255 -24.18 -1.95 -16.26
N LEU A 256 -23.85 -3.11 -15.67
CA LEU A 256 -23.56 -4.36 -16.36
C LEU A 256 -24.54 -5.42 -15.88
N THR A 257 -24.97 -6.31 -16.77
CA THR A 257 -25.86 -7.44 -16.42
C THR A 257 -25.15 -8.78 -16.60
N LEU A 258 -25.60 -9.77 -15.85
CA LEU A 258 -25.11 -11.15 -15.89
C LEU A 258 -26.32 -12.09 -16.02
N SER A 259 -26.28 -12.99 -17.01
CA SER A 259 -27.27 -14.07 -17.15
C SER A 259 -26.84 -15.34 -16.42
N ASP A 260 -27.79 -16.25 -16.17
CA ASP A 260 -27.55 -17.53 -15.49
C ASP A 260 -26.51 -18.42 -16.21
N ASN A 261 -26.40 -18.27 -17.54
CA ASN A 261 -25.44 -19.01 -18.36
C ASN A 261 -24.05 -18.34 -18.43
N GLY A 262 -23.79 -17.33 -17.59
CA GLY A 262 -22.50 -16.64 -17.53
C GLY A 262 -22.27 -15.61 -18.65
N VAL A 263 -23.33 -15.12 -19.29
CA VAL A 263 -23.19 -14.06 -20.30
C VAL A 263 -23.22 -12.70 -19.62
N VAL A 264 -22.14 -11.93 -19.78
CA VAL A 264 -22.04 -10.55 -19.28
C VAL A 264 -22.33 -9.59 -20.43
N THR A 265 -23.21 -8.62 -20.19
CA THR A 265 -23.57 -7.59 -21.18
C THR A 265 -23.28 -6.19 -20.64
N SER A 266 -22.71 -5.33 -21.50
CA SER A 266 -22.45 -3.91 -21.25
C SER A 266 -22.56 -3.12 -22.55
N ASN A 267 -23.38 -2.07 -22.58
CA ASN A 267 -23.52 -1.16 -23.72
C ASN A 267 -23.69 -1.87 -25.09
N GLY A 268 -24.51 -2.94 -25.13
CA GLY A 268 -24.76 -3.72 -26.33
C GLY A 268 -23.66 -4.73 -26.72
N LYS A 269 -22.52 -4.74 -26.03
CA LYS A 269 -21.49 -5.78 -26.14
C LYS A 269 -21.81 -6.92 -25.17
N SER A 270 -21.54 -8.15 -25.57
CA SER A 270 -21.70 -9.33 -24.71
C SER A 270 -20.49 -10.25 -24.81
N VAL A 271 -20.15 -10.89 -23.70
CA VAL A 271 -19.14 -11.94 -23.63
C VAL A 271 -19.66 -13.10 -22.78
N THR A 272 -19.41 -14.32 -23.23
CA THR A 272 -19.71 -15.52 -22.44
C THR A 272 -18.50 -15.86 -21.58
N LEU A 273 -18.69 -15.91 -20.27
CA LEU A 273 -17.71 -16.29 -19.26
C LEU A 273 -18.26 -17.50 -18.49
N PRO A 274 -18.01 -18.73 -18.97
CA PRO A 274 -18.60 -19.94 -18.39
C PRO A 274 -18.30 -20.12 -16.90
N GLU A 275 -17.18 -19.58 -16.40
CA GLU A 275 -16.83 -19.61 -14.98
C GLU A 275 -17.78 -18.80 -14.09
N LEU A 276 -18.62 -17.95 -14.68
CA LEU A 276 -19.63 -17.14 -13.98
C LEU A 276 -21.04 -17.75 -14.06
N ALA A 277 -21.21 -18.86 -14.79
CA ALA A 277 -22.50 -19.53 -14.87
C ALA A 277 -22.94 -20.01 -13.48
N GLY A 278 -24.22 -19.83 -13.16
CA GLY A 278 -24.76 -20.13 -11.83
C GLY A 278 -24.19 -19.25 -10.70
N ALA A 279 -23.89 -17.98 -11.00
CA ALA A 279 -23.49 -16.99 -9.99
C ALA A 279 -24.48 -16.94 -8.83
N SER A 280 -23.96 -16.95 -7.60
CA SER A 280 -24.77 -16.89 -6.38
C SER A 280 -25.12 -15.45 -5.98
N SER A 281 -24.28 -14.48 -6.37
CA SER A 281 -24.49 -13.07 -6.10
C SER A 281 -23.66 -12.23 -7.07
N TRP A 282 -24.16 -11.06 -7.44
CA TRP A 282 -23.41 -10.09 -8.22
C TRP A 282 -23.88 -8.67 -7.94
N ALA A 283 -23.00 -7.70 -8.21
CA ALA A 283 -23.31 -6.28 -8.17
C ALA A 283 -22.52 -5.56 -9.28
N SER A 284 -23.12 -4.57 -9.92
CA SER A 284 -22.43 -3.75 -10.93
C SER A 284 -22.52 -2.26 -10.61
N TRP A 285 -21.45 -1.53 -10.93
CA TRP A 285 -21.36 -0.09 -10.80
C TRP A 285 -20.40 0.45 -11.87
N SER A 286 -20.75 1.58 -12.48
CA SER A 286 -19.97 2.18 -13.58
C SER A 286 -19.61 1.13 -14.64
N ASN A 287 -18.33 0.87 -14.90
CA ASN A 287 -17.86 -0.13 -15.87
C ASN A 287 -17.41 -1.47 -15.23
N THR A 288 -17.82 -1.76 -13.99
CA THR A 288 -17.36 -2.93 -13.23
C THR A 288 -18.52 -3.81 -12.78
N LEU A 289 -18.33 -5.12 -12.88
CA LEU A 289 -19.19 -6.16 -12.34
C LEU A 289 -18.39 -7.00 -11.36
N ALA A 290 -18.88 -7.14 -10.12
CA ALA A 290 -18.38 -8.10 -9.14
C ALA A 290 -19.32 -9.29 -9.07
N VAL A 291 -18.79 -10.50 -9.17
CA VAL A 291 -19.54 -11.75 -9.21
C VAL A 291 -18.96 -12.74 -8.22
N THR A 292 -19.83 -13.47 -7.53
CA THR A 292 -19.45 -14.63 -6.73
C THR A 292 -20.22 -15.86 -7.18
N THR A 293 -19.65 -17.04 -6.96
CA THR A 293 -20.28 -18.31 -7.32
C THR A 293 -20.36 -19.22 -6.09
N PRO A 294 -21.26 -20.22 -6.05
CA PRO A 294 -21.36 -21.17 -4.93
C PRO A 294 -20.07 -21.96 -4.66
N TRP A 295 -19.14 -21.98 -5.62
CA TRP A 295 -17.95 -22.83 -5.61
C TRP A 295 -16.67 -22.06 -5.30
N THR A 296 -16.73 -20.73 -5.28
CA THR A 296 -15.55 -19.88 -5.10
C THR A 296 -15.66 -19.07 -3.83
N HIS A 297 -14.56 -19.05 -3.07
CA HIS A 297 -14.40 -18.16 -1.92
C HIS A 297 -13.72 -16.86 -2.37
N SER A 298 -14.10 -16.36 -3.54
CA SER A 298 -13.50 -15.18 -4.15
C SER A 298 -14.55 -14.41 -4.93
N ILE A 299 -14.27 -13.12 -5.09
CA ILE A 299 -15.04 -12.19 -5.89
C ILE A 299 -14.31 -12.07 -7.22
N ILE A 300 -15.00 -12.38 -8.31
CA ILE A 300 -14.51 -12.27 -9.67
C ILE A 300 -14.97 -10.91 -10.22
N PHE A 301 -14.02 -10.09 -10.67
CA PHE A 301 -14.30 -8.80 -11.28
C PHE A 301 -14.26 -8.92 -12.79
N VAL A 302 -15.30 -8.39 -13.45
CA VAL A 302 -15.40 -8.23 -14.90
C VAL A 302 -15.54 -6.75 -15.21
N ALA A 303 -14.83 -6.28 -16.23
CA ALA A 303 -14.95 -4.90 -16.69
C ALA A 303 -14.70 -4.81 -18.20
N ASP A 304 -15.22 -3.74 -18.81
CA ASP A 304 -14.80 -3.31 -20.15
C ASP A 304 -13.52 -2.50 -19.95
N ALA A 305 -12.36 -3.15 -20.18
CA ALA A 305 -11.03 -2.61 -19.93
C ALA A 305 -10.43 -1.93 -21.16
#